data_AF-A0A852ZFK0-F1
#
_entry.id   AF-A0A852ZFK0-F1
#
_cell.length_a   1.000
_cell.length_b   1.000
_cell.length_c   1.000
_cell.angle_alpha   90.00
_cell.angle_beta   90.00
_cell.angle_gamma   90.00
#
_symmetry.space_group_name_H-M   'P 1'
#
loop_
_entity.id
_entity.type
_entity.pdbx_description
1 polymer ?
#
loop_
_entity_poly.entity_id
_entity_poly.type
_entity_poly.pdbx_seq_one_letter_code
_entity_poly.pdbx_strand_id
1 'polypeptide(L)'
;MKVYRGWDTWAEASRVLSRYLPTGTTPHLRRAVRFADHWGGRATRYEVAELLVREFGVTELGLLTAGLLHHLSEDYPCTMEHIEERFGTRVAGLVDSPMVRLAGRYALVQRLHTYPTVESQREIYHETCERFIPLAVATEPVFDELFSSWQHAFAYLRQPVDHLGAAQQLVAVVHHDRFDPSGRPAVEHTRAVARLTRDGGGTPEQQLAALLHDCVEDTELSLAQLIDLGVPSDVVDMVDALTRRPGESYEDHLDRLVETPPAILVKRADIRHNLSAARLARLDESAQEAVRRRYAYALALLDRANGPGPTWVVAGPVPTPSAETTPNAASDPTSDADRPPRSVGVPRQSRGEAEPGGTNSGEANSGEAEGAADSDEAASVIPESAPEA
;
A
#
# COMPACT_ATOMS: atom_id res chain seq x y z
N MET A 1 8.37 -0.14 -0.07
CA MET A 1 8.39 0.41 1.29
C MET A 1 7.45 -0.41 2.15
N LYS A 2 7.88 -0.83 3.36
CA LYS A 2 7.00 -1.50 4.32
C LYS A 2 6.11 -0.46 5.01
N VAL A 3 4.83 -0.77 5.17
CA VAL A 3 3.86 0.09 5.85
C VAL A 3 3.25 -0.69 7.01
N TYR A 4 3.12 -0.04 8.16
CA TYR A 4 2.47 -0.57 9.35
C TYR A 4 1.11 0.09 9.47
N ARG A 5 0.08 -0.73 9.62
CA ARG A 5 -1.30 -0.26 9.56
C ARG A 5 -1.60 0.63 10.77
N GLY A 6 -2.19 1.78 10.51
CA GLY A 6 -2.89 2.54 11.53
C GLY A 6 -4.12 1.76 11.96
N TRP A 7 -4.21 1.47 13.25
CA TRP A 7 -5.39 0.87 13.86
C TRP A 7 -6.19 1.99 14.51
N ASP A 8 -7.50 2.04 14.26
CA ASP A 8 -8.35 3.07 14.88
C ASP A 8 -8.55 2.79 16.37
N THR A 9 -8.46 1.51 16.76
CA THR A 9 -8.70 1.07 18.12
C THR A 9 -7.59 0.17 18.68
N TRP A 10 -7.39 0.26 20.00
CA TRP A 10 -6.54 -0.68 20.72
C TRP A 10 -7.00 -2.14 20.57
N ALA A 11 -8.31 -2.37 20.43
CA ALA A 11 -8.84 -3.73 20.29
C ALA A 11 -8.28 -4.41 19.02
N GLU A 12 -8.19 -3.68 17.92
CA GLU A 12 -7.64 -4.18 16.67
C GLU A 12 -6.13 -4.34 16.73
N ALA A 13 -5.41 -3.32 17.21
CA ALA A 13 -3.97 -3.35 17.37
C ALA A 13 -3.53 -4.53 18.27
N SER A 14 -4.16 -4.68 19.44
CA SER A 14 -3.81 -5.72 20.41
C SER A 14 -4.06 -7.14 19.91
N ARG A 15 -5.05 -7.36 19.03
CA ARG A 15 -5.29 -8.66 18.38
C ARG A 15 -4.15 -9.07 17.46
N VAL A 16 -3.47 -8.10 16.82
CA VAL A 16 -2.29 -8.37 16.01
C VAL A 16 -1.05 -8.52 16.89
N LEU A 17 -0.81 -7.58 17.80
CA LEU A 17 0.36 -7.58 18.69
C LEU A 17 0.42 -8.84 19.58
N SER A 18 -0.72 -9.33 20.07
CA SER A 18 -0.78 -10.53 20.93
C SER A 18 -0.25 -11.81 20.28
N ARG A 19 -0.12 -11.86 18.94
CA ARG A 19 0.48 -13.00 18.24
C ARG A 19 1.99 -13.10 18.42
N TYR A 20 2.62 -11.99 18.81
CA TYR A 20 4.07 -11.85 18.93
C TYR A 20 4.53 -11.60 20.37
N LEU A 21 3.60 -11.18 21.24
CA LEU A 21 3.90 -10.81 22.62
C LEU A 21 3.64 -11.97 23.59
N PRO A 22 4.40 -12.05 24.70
CA PRO A 22 4.09 -12.98 25.78
C PRO A 22 2.66 -12.80 26.32
N THR A 23 2.07 -13.90 26.80
CA THR A 23 0.73 -13.89 27.39
C THR A 23 0.69 -12.93 28.58
N GLY A 24 -0.32 -12.05 28.63
CA GLY A 24 -0.48 -11.07 29.71
C GLY A 24 0.18 -9.70 29.45
N THR A 25 0.99 -9.54 28.40
CA THR A 25 1.63 -8.24 28.08
C THR A 25 0.62 -7.17 27.65
N THR A 26 -0.38 -7.52 26.82
CA THR A 26 -1.34 -6.56 26.27
C THR A 26 -2.22 -5.87 27.31
N PRO A 27 -2.71 -6.52 28.40
CA PRO A 27 -3.33 -5.81 29.53
C PRO A 27 -2.46 -4.71 30.14
N HIS A 28 -1.14 -4.92 30.24
CA HIS A 28 -0.24 -3.91 30.78
C HIS A 28 -0.07 -2.73 29.83
N LEU A 29 0.08 -2.98 28.53
CA LEU A 29 0.14 -1.94 27.49
C LEU A 29 -1.16 -1.11 27.40
N ARG A 30 -2.33 -1.73 27.67
CA ARG A 30 -3.62 -1.01 27.72
C ARG A 30 -3.60 0.15 28.73
N ARG A 31 -2.80 0.07 29.79
CA ARG A 31 -2.65 1.18 30.75
C ARG A 31 -1.95 2.39 30.12
N ALA A 32 -0.95 2.16 29.28
CA ALA A 32 -0.27 3.19 28.50
C ALA A 32 -1.23 3.85 27.50
N VAL A 33 -2.02 3.03 26.79
CA VAL A 33 -3.02 3.54 25.85
C VAL A 33 -4.06 4.41 26.54
N ARG A 34 -4.63 3.97 27.67
CA ARG A 34 -5.60 4.79 28.42
C ARG A 34 -5.00 6.11 28.90
N PHE A 35 -3.72 6.09 29.27
CA PHE A 35 -3.01 7.32 29.64
C PHE A 35 -2.83 8.24 28.42
N ALA A 36 -2.41 7.71 27.27
CA ALA A 36 -2.33 8.49 26.04
C ALA A 36 -3.69 9.07 25.62
N ASP A 37 -4.75 8.26 25.69
CA ASP A 37 -6.13 8.67 25.38
C ASP A 37 -6.58 9.84 26.26
N HIS A 38 -6.20 9.86 27.54
CA HIS A 38 -6.51 10.96 28.47
C HIS A 38 -5.94 12.30 28.01
N TRP A 39 -4.76 12.29 27.40
CA TRP A 39 -4.10 13.48 26.85
C TRP A 39 -4.49 13.77 25.39
N GLY A 40 -5.38 12.98 24.80
CA GLY A 40 -5.78 13.10 23.39
C GLY A 40 -4.77 12.52 22.39
N GLY A 41 -3.75 11.81 22.87
CA GLY A 41 -2.70 11.21 22.06
C GLY A 41 -3.25 10.18 21.09
N ARG A 42 -3.24 10.48 19.78
CA ARG A 42 -3.76 9.61 18.72
C ARG A 42 -2.73 9.14 17.70
N ALA A 43 -1.80 10.00 17.32
CA ALA A 43 -0.92 9.76 16.19
C ALA A 43 0.03 8.56 16.42
N THR A 44 0.12 7.70 15.40
CA THR A 44 1.18 6.69 15.11
C THR A 44 1.57 5.68 16.19
N ARG A 45 0.96 5.72 17.39
CA ARG A 45 1.41 4.93 18.55
C ARG A 45 1.32 3.43 18.32
N TYR A 46 0.31 2.98 17.57
CA TYR A 46 0.11 1.54 17.35
C TYR A 46 1.05 1.02 16.27
N GLU A 47 1.35 1.85 15.27
CA GLU A 47 2.32 1.61 14.22
C GLU A 47 3.72 1.50 14.81
N VAL A 48 4.08 2.38 15.75
CA VAL A 48 5.34 2.28 16.50
C VAL A 48 5.42 0.96 17.26
N ALA A 49 4.39 0.61 18.02
CA ALA A 49 4.37 -0.65 18.76
C ALA A 49 4.46 -1.87 17.83
N GLU A 50 3.74 -1.86 16.71
CA GLU A 50 3.77 -2.93 15.71
C GLU A 50 5.13 -3.06 15.06
N LEU A 51 5.75 -1.95 14.67
CA LEU A 51 7.09 -1.90 14.09
C LEU A 51 8.13 -2.48 15.07
N LEU A 52 8.14 -2.03 16.33
CA LEU A 52 9.05 -2.54 17.36
C LEU A 52 8.90 -4.06 17.57
N VAL A 53 7.66 -4.55 17.57
CA VAL A 53 7.38 -5.98 17.77
C VAL A 53 7.76 -6.81 16.54
N ARG A 54 7.33 -6.40 15.34
CA ARG A 54 7.44 -7.22 14.13
C ARG A 54 8.82 -7.18 13.50
N GLU A 55 9.47 -6.03 13.50
CA GLU A 55 10.74 -5.84 12.81
C GLU A 55 11.93 -6.01 13.75
N PHE A 56 11.78 -5.62 15.02
CA PHE A 56 12.84 -5.66 16.02
C PHE A 56 12.65 -6.76 17.06
N GLY A 57 11.56 -7.53 17.00
CA GLY A 57 11.29 -8.61 17.95
C GLY A 57 11.15 -8.14 19.40
N VAL A 58 10.82 -6.86 19.62
CA VAL A 58 10.76 -6.28 20.97
C VAL A 58 9.59 -6.88 21.72
N THR A 59 9.89 -7.54 22.84
CA THR A 59 8.89 -8.02 23.81
C THR A 59 8.99 -7.31 25.17
N GLU A 60 9.97 -6.41 25.34
CA GLU A 60 10.22 -5.72 26.59
C GLU A 60 9.13 -4.68 26.87
N LEU A 61 8.44 -4.83 28.01
CA LEU A 61 7.26 -4.04 28.33
C LEU A 61 7.56 -2.54 28.42
N GLY A 62 8.72 -2.15 28.97
CA GLY A 62 9.12 -0.76 29.11
C GLY A 62 9.28 -0.06 27.76
N LEU A 63 10.00 -0.67 26.82
CA LEU A 63 10.22 -0.13 25.48
C LEU A 63 8.94 -0.04 24.66
N LEU A 64 8.07 -1.05 24.74
CA LEU A 64 6.74 -1.01 24.09
C LEU A 64 5.83 0.05 24.73
N THR A 65 5.90 0.23 26.05
CA THR A 65 5.18 1.30 26.75
C THR A 65 5.69 2.66 26.29
N ALA A 66 7.00 2.85 26.20
CA ALA A 66 7.61 4.08 25.69
C ALA A 66 7.18 4.37 24.25
N GLY A 67 7.19 3.35 23.37
CA GLY A 67 6.70 3.49 22.00
C GLY A 67 5.24 3.93 21.90
N LEU A 68 4.37 3.46 22.80
CA LEU A 68 2.96 3.90 22.84
C LEU A 68 2.77 5.34 23.33
N LEU A 69 3.75 5.89 24.05
CA LEU A 69 3.68 7.21 24.68
C LEU A 69 4.54 8.27 23.96
N HIS A 70 5.30 7.88 22.93
CA HIS A 70 6.39 8.69 22.37
C HIS A 70 6.00 10.10 21.90
N HIS A 71 4.81 10.27 21.34
CA HIS A 71 4.33 11.53 20.78
C HIS A 71 3.77 12.49 21.84
N LEU A 72 3.51 12.01 23.06
CA LEU A 72 2.75 12.77 24.06
C LEU A 72 3.47 14.03 24.54
N SER A 73 4.80 14.02 24.62
CA SER A 73 5.58 15.19 25.04
C SER A 73 5.93 16.14 23.92
N GLU A 74 5.85 15.69 22.67
CA GLU A 74 6.15 16.51 21.49
C GLU A 74 4.90 17.26 21.03
N ASP A 75 3.77 16.56 20.93
CA ASP A 75 2.56 17.07 20.29
C ASP A 75 1.44 17.43 21.27
N TYR A 76 1.58 17.09 22.56
CA TYR A 76 0.51 17.23 23.56
C TYR A 76 1.04 17.84 24.88
N PRO A 77 0.16 18.34 25.77
CA PRO A 77 0.57 18.95 27.04
C PRO A 77 1.19 17.98 28.08
N CYS A 78 1.41 16.71 27.72
CA CYS A 78 1.92 15.69 28.60
C CYS A 78 3.46 15.76 28.68
N THR A 79 3.99 16.35 29.75
CA THR A 79 5.43 16.38 30.00
C THR A 79 6.03 15.00 30.31
N MET A 80 7.37 14.89 30.18
CA MET A 80 8.13 13.70 30.60
C MET A 80 7.99 13.40 32.10
N GLU A 81 7.79 14.43 32.93
CA GLU A 81 7.53 14.28 34.37
C GLU A 81 6.23 13.49 34.61
N HIS A 82 5.15 13.79 33.88
CA HIS A 82 3.91 13.00 33.98
C HIS A 82 4.11 11.54 33.57
N ILE A 83 4.94 11.28 32.55
CA ILE A 83 5.26 9.92 32.11
C ILE A 83 6.08 9.20 33.19
N GLU A 84 7.06 9.88 33.77
CA GLU A 84 7.90 9.34 34.85
C GLU A 84 7.08 9.03 36.10
N GLU A 85 6.22 9.94 36.55
CA GLU A 85 5.34 9.71 37.70
C GLU A 85 4.44 8.49 37.50
N ARG A 86 3.97 8.26 36.27
CA ARG A 86 3.00 7.21 35.98
C ARG A 86 3.63 5.85 35.66
N PHE A 87 4.74 5.84 34.94
CA PHE A 87 5.37 4.62 34.38
C PHE A 87 6.81 4.41 34.84
N GLY A 88 7.37 5.33 35.62
CA GLY A 88 8.71 5.27 36.19
C GLY A 88 9.81 5.84 35.29
N THR A 89 10.93 6.20 35.90
CA THR A 89 12.10 6.83 35.26
C THR A 89 12.63 6.03 34.07
N ARG A 90 12.57 4.69 34.15
CA ARG A 90 13.02 3.83 33.05
C ARG A 90 12.20 4.02 31.78
N VAL A 91 10.87 4.09 31.88
CA VAL A 91 10.00 4.27 30.70
C VAL A 91 10.16 5.68 30.16
N ALA A 92 10.19 6.69 31.03
CA ALA A 92 10.42 8.07 30.62
C ALA A 92 11.74 8.23 29.85
N GLY A 93 12.83 7.64 30.34
CA GLY A 93 14.12 7.65 29.64
C GLY A 93 14.13 6.88 28.31
N LEU A 94 13.23 5.91 28.12
CA LEU A 94 13.12 5.16 26.87
C LEU A 94 12.32 5.89 25.78
N VAL A 95 11.43 6.81 26.15
CA VAL A 95 10.64 7.59 25.18
C VAL A 95 11.55 8.36 24.21
N ASP A 96 12.63 8.95 24.72
CA ASP A 96 13.63 9.68 23.91
C ASP A 96 14.76 8.80 23.36
N SER A 97 14.70 7.48 23.57
CA SER A 97 15.74 6.58 23.06
C SER A 97 15.81 6.61 21.52
N PRO A 98 17.00 6.42 20.91
CA PRO A 98 17.13 6.37 19.46
C PRO A 98 16.15 5.38 18.79
N MET A 99 15.94 4.22 19.42
CA MET A 99 15.00 3.20 18.95
C MET A 99 13.56 3.74 18.85
N VAL A 100 13.05 4.39 19.91
CA VAL A 100 11.67 4.92 19.92
C VAL A 100 11.54 6.13 19.00
N ARG A 101 12.53 7.02 18.97
CA ARG A 101 12.52 8.19 18.08
C ARG A 101 12.56 7.82 16.60
N LEU A 102 13.36 6.82 16.22
CA LEU A 102 13.41 6.31 14.85
C LEU A 102 12.11 5.58 14.47
N ALA A 103 11.58 4.75 15.37
CA ALA A 103 10.29 4.09 15.16
C ALA A 103 9.15 5.10 14.99
N GLY A 104 9.09 6.11 15.87
CA GLY A 104 8.13 7.22 15.81
C GLY A 104 8.24 7.98 14.49
N ARG A 105 9.46 8.36 14.09
CA ARG A 105 9.68 9.04 12.81
C ARG A 105 9.24 8.18 11.64
N TYR A 106 9.63 6.90 11.59
CA TYR A 106 9.25 6.02 10.48
C TYR A 106 7.73 5.86 10.39
N ALA A 107 7.06 5.64 11.53
CA ALA A 107 5.61 5.52 11.62
C ALA A 107 4.87 6.79 11.18
N LEU A 108 5.47 7.96 11.39
CA LEU A 108 4.97 9.24 10.88
C LEU A 108 5.15 9.35 9.36
N VAL A 109 6.37 9.15 8.87
CA VAL A 109 6.72 9.48 7.47
C VAL A 109 6.26 8.45 6.45
N GLN A 110 5.86 7.24 6.85
CA GLN A 110 5.25 6.26 5.93
C GLN A 110 3.97 6.79 5.24
N ARG A 111 3.29 7.78 5.85
CA ARG A 111 2.10 8.46 5.29
C ARG A 111 2.37 9.92 4.94
N LEU A 112 3.60 10.27 4.62
CA LEU A 112 3.97 11.67 4.33
C LEU A 112 3.12 12.31 3.21
N HIS A 113 2.65 11.53 2.24
CA HIS A 113 1.78 12.02 1.15
C HIS A 113 0.43 12.57 1.61
N THR A 114 -0.04 12.21 2.81
CA THR A 114 -1.31 12.70 3.35
C THR A 114 -1.18 14.06 4.06
N TYR A 115 0.04 14.64 4.11
CA TYR A 115 0.23 15.97 4.68
C TYR A 115 -0.37 17.05 3.78
N PRO A 116 -0.98 18.10 4.36
CA PRO A 116 -1.84 19.03 3.63
C PRO A 116 -1.11 19.85 2.58
N THR A 117 0.17 20.21 2.81
CA THR A 117 0.94 21.04 1.87
C THR A 117 2.19 20.31 1.38
N VAL A 118 2.53 20.51 0.11
CA VAL A 118 3.75 19.95 -0.50
C VAL A 118 5.00 20.55 0.13
N GLU A 119 4.95 21.79 0.59
CA GLU A 119 6.00 22.43 1.38
C GLU A 119 6.31 21.63 2.65
N SER A 120 5.30 21.33 3.47
CA SER A 120 5.48 20.51 4.68
C SER A 120 6.00 19.12 4.33
N GLN A 121 5.50 18.52 3.23
CA GLN A 121 6.00 17.23 2.76
C GLN A 121 7.49 17.27 2.45
N ARG A 122 7.95 18.30 1.72
CA ARG A 122 9.36 18.51 1.38
C ARG A 122 10.21 18.76 2.63
N GLU A 123 9.77 19.63 3.53
CA GLU A 123 10.48 19.93 4.78
C GLU A 123 10.71 18.67 5.62
N ILE A 124 9.65 17.88 5.86
CA ILE A 124 9.72 16.64 6.62
C ILE A 124 10.58 15.61 5.88
N TYR A 125 10.49 15.53 4.55
CA TYR A 125 11.33 14.64 3.76
C TYR A 125 12.82 14.97 3.95
N HIS A 126 13.18 16.25 3.80
CA HIS A 126 14.55 16.75 3.96
C HIS A 126 15.06 16.54 5.38
N GLU A 127 14.28 16.92 6.39
CA GLU A 127 14.63 16.73 7.79
C GLU A 127 14.86 15.24 8.11
N THR A 128 14.02 14.34 7.59
CA THR A 128 14.20 12.89 7.80
C THR A 128 15.52 12.43 7.20
N CYS A 129 15.81 12.85 5.96
CA CYS A 129 17.03 12.50 5.26
C CYS A 129 18.29 13.01 5.99
N GLU A 130 18.25 14.23 6.50
CA GLU A 130 19.42 14.88 7.10
C GLU A 130 19.66 14.47 8.56
N ARG A 131 18.60 14.25 9.34
CA ARG A 131 18.70 14.04 10.79
C ARG A 131 18.43 12.61 11.23
N PHE A 132 17.51 11.91 10.57
CA PHE A 132 17.05 10.59 11.03
C PHE A 132 17.73 9.43 10.29
N ILE A 133 17.97 9.55 8.98
CA ILE A 133 18.67 8.48 8.23
C ILE A 133 20.09 8.23 8.77
N PRO A 134 20.93 9.25 9.06
CA PRO A 134 22.24 9.00 9.66
C PRO A 134 22.16 8.33 11.04
N LEU A 135 21.14 8.70 11.83
CA LEU A 135 20.89 8.06 13.13
C LEU A 135 20.42 6.60 12.96
N ALA A 136 19.58 6.32 11.96
CA ALA A 136 19.12 4.97 11.62
C ALA A 136 20.29 4.04 11.31
N VAL A 137 21.19 4.48 10.41
CA VAL A 137 22.41 3.75 10.01
C VAL A 137 23.29 3.43 11.22
N ALA A 138 23.37 4.37 12.18
CA ALA A 138 24.18 4.19 13.39
C ALA A 138 23.50 3.34 14.48
N THR A 139 22.18 3.14 14.42
CA THR A 139 21.40 2.51 15.51
C THR A 139 21.15 1.03 15.24
N GLU A 140 20.49 0.68 14.13
CA GLU A 140 20.13 -0.71 13.79
C GLU A 140 20.05 -0.89 12.26
N PRO A 141 20.60 -1.97 11.67
CA PRO A 141 20.55 -2.21 10.23
C PRO A 141 19.13 -2.25 9.65
N VAL A 142 18.15 -2.75 10.42
CA VAL A 142 16.75 -2.81 9.99
C VAL A 142 16.18 -1.41 9.74
N PHE A 143 16.57 -0.40 10.52
CA PHE A 143 16.14 0.97 10.27
C PHE A 143 16.76 1.54 8.99
N ASP A 144 18.03 1.24 8.70
CA ASP A 144 18.67 1.67 7.45
C ASP A 144 17.90 1.14 6.22
N GLU A 145 17.53 -0.13 6.21
CA GLU A 145 16.72 -0.72 5.14
C GLU A 145 15.35 -0.05 5.01
N LEU A 146 14.65 0.15 6.14
CA LEU A 146 13.34 0.79 6.19
C LEU A 146 13.41 2.23 5.64
N PHE A 147 14.30 3.06 6.17
CA PHE A 147 14.43 4.45 5.75
C PHE A 147 14.99 4.60 4.33
N SER A 148 15.89 3.72 3.89
CA SER A 148 16.36 3.70 2.50
C SER A 148 15.22 3.39 1.52
N SER A 149 14.37 2.40 1.84
CA SER A 149 13.20 2.12 1.00
C SER A 149 12.19 3.27 1.02
N TRP A 150 11.98 3.93 2.16
CA TRP A 150 11.12 5.10 2.29
C TRP A 150 11.66 6.28 1.48
N GLN A 151 12.95 6.59 1.61
CA GLN A 151 13.61 7.68 0.89
C GLN A 151 13.47 7.50 -0.62
N HIS A 152 13.64 6.27 -1.11
CA HIS A 152 13.45 5.97 -2.53
C HIS A 152 11.99 6.16 -2.99
N ALA A 153 11.01 5.74 -2.18
CA ALA A 153 9.60 5.87 -2.52
C ALA A 153 9.16 7.34 -2.60
N PHE A 154 9.66 8.19 -1.70
CA PHE A 154 9.33 9.62 -1.62
C PHE A 154 10.31 10.53 -2.37
N ALA A 155 11.23 9.97 -3.17
CA ALA A 155 12.24 10.75 -3.88
C ALA A 155 11.64 11.77 -4.87
N TYR A 156 10.38 11.60 -5.28
CA TYR A 156 9.63 12.58 -6.07
C TYR A 156 9.55 13.96 -5.38
N LEU A 157 9.64 14.04 -4.05
CA LEU A 157 9.61 15.31 -3.31
C LEU A 157 10.85 16.18 -3.56
N ARG A 158 11.95 15.60 -4.06
CA ARG A 158 13.21 16.32 -4.32
C ARG A 158 13.20 17.18 -5.57
N GLN A 159 12.20 17.02 -6.43
CA GLN A 159 12.18 17.59 -7.78
C GLN A 159 10.73 17.81 -8.25
N PRO A 160 10.52 18.52 -9.37
CA PRO A 160 9.22 18.59 -10.01
C PRO A 160 8.72 17.20 -10.48
N VAL A 161 7.41 16.98 -10.44
CA VAL A 161 6.75 15.79 -10.98
C VAL A 161 6.37 16.03 -12.45
N ASP A 162 7.39 16.25 -13.29
CA ASP A 162 7.27 16.66 -14.70
C ASP A 162 7.63 15.56 -15.71
N HIS A 163 7.85 14.34 -15.23
CA HIS A 163 8.31 13.21 -16.02
C HIS A 163 7.80 11.89 -15.41
N LEU A 164 7.74 10.84 -16.25
CA LEU A 164 7.12 9.57 -15.88
C LEU A 164 7.76 8.91 -14.64
N GLY A 165 9.06 9.11 -14.42
CA GLY A 165 9.76 8.53 -13.27
C GLY A 165 9.24 9.06 -11.93
N ALA A 166 9.17 10.38 -11.78
CA ALA A 166 8.62 10.99 -10.56
C ALA A 166 7.12 10.71 -10.40
N ALA A 167 6.33 10.74 -11.48
CA ALA A 167 4.91 10.39 -11.39
C ALA A 167 4.70 8.92 -10.98
N GLN A 168 5.51 7.99 -11.47
CA GLN A 168 5.45 6.58 -11.04
C GLN A 168 5.71 6.42 -9.53
N GLN A 169 6.64 7.22 -8.97
CA GLN A 169 6.90 7.22 -7.54
C GLN A 169 5.71 7.78 -6.76
N LEU A 170 5.18 8.95 -7.17
CA LEU A 170 4.00 9.56 -6.57
C LEU A 170 2.80 8.60 -6.57
N VAL A 171 2.44 8.07 -7.74
CA VAL A 171 1.31 7.13 -7.91
C VAL A 171 1.48 5.89 -7.05
N ALA A 172 2.69 5.34 -6.95
CA ALA A 172 2.95 4.18 -6.11
C ALA A 172 2.75 4.47 -4.61
N VAL A 173 3.01 5.70 -4.18
CA VAL A 173 2.83 6.14 -2.80
C VAL A 173 1.36 6.42 -2.49
N VAL A 174 0.67 7.23 -3.30
CA VAL A 174 -0.72 7.64 -3.00
C VAL A 174 -1.73 6.49 -3.14
N HIS A 175 -1.43 5.47 -3.95
CA HIS A 175 -2.27 4.27 -4.08
C HIS A 175 -1.79 3.07 -3.26
N HIS A 176 -0.84 3.23 -2.34
CA HIS A 176 -0.20 2.10 -1.67
C HIS A 176 -1.18 1.21 -0.87
N ASP A 177 -2.19 1.82 -0.23
CA ASP A 177 -3.22 1.14 0.55
C ASP A 177 -4.49 0.83 -0.29
N ARG A 178 -4.49 1.19 -1.58
CA ARG A 178 -5.67 1.08 -2.42
C ARG A 178 -5.63 -0.18 -3.27
N PHE A 179 -6.65 -1.02 -3.07
CA PHE A 179 -6.91 -2.20 -3.89
C PHE A 179 -8.18 -1.98 -4.70
N ASP A 180 -8.19 -2.47 -5.94
CA ASP A 180 -9.40 -2.56 -6.74
C ASP A 180 -10.38 -3.59 -6.12
N PRO A 181 -11.65 -3.64 -6.56
CA PRO A 181 -12.63 -4.61 -6.04
C PRO A 181 -12.23 -6.08 -6.19
N SER A 182 -11.18 -6.38 -6.96
CA SER A 182 -10.62 -7.73 -7.12
C SER A 182 -9.38 -8.00 -6.25
N GLY A 183 -9.02 -7.06 -5.37
CA GLY A 183 -7.86 -7.18 -4.49
C GLY A 183 -6.51 -6.89 -5.16
N ARG A 184 -6.47 -6.27 -6.35
CA ARG A 184 -5.22 -5.88 -7.01
C ARG A 184 -4.84 -4.43 -6.69
N PRO A 185 -3.55 -4.10 -6.58
CA PRO A 185 -3.13 -2.72 -6.33
C PRO A 185 -3.64 -1.77 -7.42
N ALA A 186 -4.27 -0.66 -7.02
CA ALA A 186 -4.85 0.31 -7.97
C ALA A 186 -3.80 0.91 -8.92
N VAL A 187 -2.53 1.00 -8.49
CA VAL A 187 -1.40 1.44 -9.33
C VAL A 187 -1.20 0.61 -10.61
N GLU A 188 -1.67 -0.64 -10.66
CA GLU A 188 -1.58 -1.44 -11.89
C GLU A 188 -2.45 -0.89 -13.01
N HIS A 189 -3.61 -0.32 -12.65
CA HIS A 189 -4.55 0.28 -13.59
C HIS A 189 -3.93 1.51 -14.26
N THR A 190 -3.49 2.49 -13.47
CA THR A 190 -2.90 3.74 -13.99
C THR A 190 -1.68 3.47 -14.89
N ARG A 191 -0.83 2.50 -14.51
CA ARG A 191 0.27 2.04 -15.36
C ARG A 191 -0.19 1.42 -16.67
N ALA A 192 -1.30 0.68 -16.67
CA ALA A 192 -1.86 0.11 -17.88
C ALA A 192 -2.49 1.17 -18.79
N VAL A 193 -3.19 2.15 -18.21
CA VAL A 193 -3.73 3.31 -18.95
C VAL A 193 -2.60 4.10 -19.60
N ALA A 194 -1.53 4.42 -18.88
CA ALA A 194 -0.37 5.11 -19.44
C ALA A 194 0.29 4.34 -20.61
N ARG A 195 0.40 3.00 -20.51
CA ARG A 195 0.85 2.16 -21.63
C ARG A 195 -0.09 2.23 -22.82
N LEU A 196 -1.39 2.12 -22.60
CA LEU A 196 -2.40 2.21 -23.66
C LEU A 196 -2.43 3.60 -24.31
N THR A 197 -2.21 4.67 -23.55
CA THR A 197 -2.08 6.04 -24.07
C THR A 197 -0.86 6.14 -24.98
N ARG A 198 0.30 5.64 -24.54
CA ARG A 198 1.51 5.57 -25.37
C ARG A 198 1.29 4.76 -26.64
N ASP A 199 0.73 3.56 -26.52
CA ASP A 199 0.49 2.64 -27.64
C ASP A 199 -0.57 3.19 -28.61
N GLY A 200 -1.44 4.09 -28.14
CA GLY A 200 -2.37 4.88 -28.94
C GLY A 200 -1.77 6.13 -29.59
N GLY A 201 -0.46 6.37 -29.46
CA GLY A 201 0.25 7.51 -30.05
C GLY A 201 0.28 8.78 -29.17
N GLY A 202 -0.02 8.66 -27.87
CA GLY A 202 -0.09 9.81 -26.96
C GLY A 202 1.27 10.42 -26.61
N THR A 203 1.28 11.73 -26.40
CA THR A 203 2.47 12.50 -26.00
C THR A 203 2.95 12.13 -24.59
N PRO A 204 4.18 12.51 -24.20
CA PRO A 204 4.66 12.34 -22.82
C PRO A 204 3.72 12.94 -21.77
N GLU A 205 3.12 14.10 -22.05
CA GLU A 205 2.19 14.80 -21.17
C GLU A 205 0.88 14.00 -21.01
N GLN A 206 0.35 13.44 -22.10
CA GLN A 206 -0.82 12.55 -22.03
C GLN A 206 -0.51 11.27 -21.25
N GLN A 207 0.70 10.73 -21.39
CA GLN A 207 1.15 9.57 -20.59
C GLN A 207 1.31 9.92 -19.11
N LEU A 208 1.73 11.15 -18.79
CA LEU A 208 1.81 11.65 -17.42
C LEU A 208 0.41 11.81 -16.82
N ALA A 209 -0.52 12.45 -17.54
CA ALA A 209 -1.92 12.56 -17.14
C ALA A 209 -2.56 11.18 -16.95
N ALA A 210 -2.28 10.23 -17.84
CA ALA A 210 -2.75 8.85 -17.70
C ALA A 210 -2.24 8.13 -16.44
N LEU A 211 -1.02 8.42 -15.97
CA LEU A 211 -0.54 7.89 -14.69
C LEU A 211 -1.26 8.54 -13.50
N LEU A 212 -1.62 9.82 -13.60
CA LEU A 212 -2.17 10.63 -12.51
C LEU A 212 -3.70 10.68 -12.46
N HIS A 213 -4.40 10.17 -13.47
CA HIS A 213 -5.84 10.43 -13.67
C HIS A 213 -6.73 10.02 -12.49
N ASP A 214 -6.39 8.93 -11.79
CA ASP A 214 -7.13 8.46 -10.62
C ASP A 214 -6.61 9.05 -9.30
N CYS A 215 -5.49 9.76 -9.30
CA CYS A 215 -4.89 10.23 -8.05
C CYS A 215 -5.79 11.25 -7.35
N VAL A 216 -6.44 12.15 -8.09
CA VAL A 216 -7.31 13.18 -7.49
C VAL A 216 -8.70 12.64 -7.17
N GLU A 217 -9.25 11.75 -8.00
CA GLU A 217 -10.58 11.18 -7.76
C GLU A 217 -10.58 10.22 -6.56
N ASP A 218 -9.47 9.50 -6.35
CA ASP A 218 -9.47 8.32 -5.49
C ASP A 218 -8.51 8.34 -4.31
N THR A 219 -7.80 9.45 -4.09
CA THR A 219 -6.87 9.62 -2.97
C THR A 219 -7.05 10.99 -2.32
N GLU A 220 -6.34 11.29 -1.23
CA GLU A 220 -6.38 12.63 -0.63
C GLU A 220 -5.60 13.70 -1.44
N LEU A 221 -4.97 13.32 -2.55
CA LEU A 221 -4.21 14.24 -3.39
C LEU A 221 -5.11 15.23 -4.12
N SER A 222 -4.81 16.53 -4.02
CA SER A 222 -5.56 17.59 -4.68
C SER A 222 -4.87 18.11 -5.95
N LEU A 223 -5.65 18.76 -6.83
CA LEU A 223 -5.10 19.47 -8.00
C LEU A 223 -4.08 20.55 -7.59
N ALA A 224 -4.33 21.26 -6.48
CA ALA A 224 -3.40 22.26 -5.95
C ALA A 224 -2.05 21.63 -5.56
N GLN A 225 -2.07 20.47 -4.92
CA GLN A 225 -0.84 19.73 -4.62
C GLN A 225 -0.13 19.25 -5.88
N LEU A 226 -0.82 18.86 -6.96
CA LEU A 226 -0.17 18.54 -8.23
C LEU A 226 0.62 19.74 -8.78
N ILE A 227 0.02 20.94 -8.72
CA ILE A 227 0.69 22.19 -9.13
C ILE A 227 1.93 22.44 -8.26
N ASP A 228 1.80 22.35 -6.94
CA ASP A 228 2.91 22.58 -6.00
C ASP A 228 4.03 21.52 -6.11
N LEU A 229 3.67 20.29 -6.50
CA LEU A 229 4.60 19.22 -6.86
C LEU A 229 5.34 19.50 -8.18
N GLY A 230 4.97 20.54 -8.92
CA GLY A 230 5.59 20.92 -10.19
C GLY A 230 5.11 20.08 -11.37
N VAL A 231 3.89 19.54 -11.31
CA VAL A 231 3.26 18.89 -12.47
C VAL A 231 2.97 19.98 -13.52
N PRO A 232 3.31 19.77 -14.80
CA PRO A 232 3.02 20.71 -15.88
C PRO A 232 1.54 21.08 -15.96
N SER A 233 1.24 22.35 -16.25
CA SER A 233 -0.13 22.88 -16.21
C SER A 233 -1.07 22.16 -17.18
N ASP A 234 -0.60 21.82 -18.37
CA ASP A 234 -1.34 21.05 -19.37
C ASP A 234 -1.69 19.63 -18.89
N VAL A 235 -0.80 19.02 -18.10
CA VAL A 235 -1.06 17.74 -17.44
C VAL A 235 -2.07 17.89 -16.31
N VAL A 236 -1.98 18.96 -15.52
CA VAL A 236 -2.99 19.25 -14.47
C VAL A 236 -4.36 19.49 -15.08
N ASP A 237 -4.45 20.24 -16.18
CA ASP A 237 -5.70 20.50 -16.91
C ASP A 237 -6.32 19.18 -17.42
N MET A 238 -5.50 18.28 -17.97
CA MET A 238 -5.96 16.94 -18.35
C MET A 238 -6.45 16.12 -17.16
N VAL A 239 -5.76 16.17 -16.02
CA VAL A 239 -6.18 15.46 -14.80
C VAL A 239 -7.48 16.02 -14.24
N ASP A 240 -7.67 17.35 -14.20
CA ASP A 240 -8.95 17.96 -13.81
C ASP A 240 -10.06 17.53 -14.78
N ALA A 241 -9.80 17.54 -16.09
CA ALA A 241 -10.77 17.09 -17.10
C ALA A 241 -11.16 15.60 -16.95
N LEU A 242 -10.25 14.74 -16.48
CA LEU A 242 -10.47 13.31 -16.28
C LEU A 242 -11.11 12.97 -14.93
N THR A 243 -11.00 13.88 -13.95
CA THR A 243 -11.51 13.72 -12.58
C THR A 243 -12.97 14.13 -12.54
N ARG A 244 -13.85 13.25 -12.08
CA ARG A 244 -15.25 13.62 -11.86
C ARG A 244 -15.39 14.45 -10.58
N ARG A 245 -16.13 15.57 -10.66
CA ARG A 245 -16.35 16.46 -9.51
C ARG A 245 -17.46 15.95 -8.58
N PRO A 246 -17.42 16.27 -7.27
CA PRO A 246 -18.51 15.92 -6.36
C PRO A 246 -19.86 16.50 -6.84
N GLY A 247 -20.86 15.63 -7.01
CA GLY A 247 -22.19 16.01 -7.47
C GLY A 247 -22.32 16.21 -9.00
N GLU A 248 -21.25 16.01 -9.76
CA GLU A 248 -21.29 16.09 -11.23
C GLU A 248 -21.91 14.82 -11.82
N SER A 249 -22.88 15.00 -12.73
CA SER A 249 -23.45 13.87 -13.48
C SER A 249 -22.41 13.25 -14.41
N TYR A 250 -22.66 12.03 -14.86
CA TYR A 250 -21.72 11.37 -15.78
C TYR A 250 -21.65 12.09 -17.13
N GLU A 251 -22.80 12.60 -17.59
CA GLU A 251 -22.96 13.36 -18.82
C GLU A 251 -22.24 14.71 -18.74
N ASP A 252 -22.47 15.49 -17.68
CA ASP A 252 -21.82 16.79 -17.49
C ASP A 252 -20.29 16.65 -17.41
N HIS A 253 -19.81 15.59 -16.75
CA HIS A 253 -18.38 15.28 -16.71
C HIS A 253 -17.83 15.02 -18.10
N LEU A 254 -18.51 14.21 -18.92
CA LEU A 254 -18.04 13.92 -20.26
C LEU A 254 -18.09 15.15 -21.18
N ASP A 255 -19.10 16.00 -21.04
CA ASP A 255 -19.22 17.27 -21.76
C ASP A 255 -18.08 18.24 -21.37
N ARG A 256 -17.72 18.32 -20.09
CA ARG A 256 -16.55 19.08 -19.64
C ARG A 256 -15.23 18.49 -20.14
N LEU A 257 -15.10 17.16 -20.12
CA LEU A 257 -13.88 16.47 -20.52
C LEU A 257 -13.52 16.76 -21.98
N VAL A 258 -14.52 16.79 -22.89
CA VAL A 258 -14.26 17.01 -24.33
C VAL A 258 -13.76 18.41 -24.65
N GLU A 259 -13.99 19.40 -23.78
CA GLU A 259 -13.40 20.74 -23.88
C GLU A 259 -11.88 20.75 -23.62
N THR A 260 -11.31 19.60 -23.21
CA THR A 260 -9.86 19.38 -23.10
C THR A 260 -9.44 18.25 -24.08
N PRO A 261 -9.26 18.55 -25.39
CA PRO A 261 -8.99 17.53 -26.40
C PRO A 261 -7.82 16.58 -26.09
N PRO A 262 -6.69 17.03 -25.50
CA PRO A 262 -5.60 16.12 -25.10
C PRO A 262 -6.02 15.02 -24.11
N ALA A 263 -7.01 15.27 -23.24
CA ALA A 263 -7.50 14.29 -22.26
C ALA A 263 -8.31 13.15 -22.89
N ILE A 264 -8.88 13.36 -24.09
CA ILE A 264 -9.76 12.38 -24.75
C ILE A 264 -9.03 11.06 -25.02
N LEU A 265 -7.77 11.10 -25.47
CA LEU A 265 -7.00 9.88 -25.69
C LEU A 265 -6.81 9.09 -24.39
N VAL A 266 -6.54 9.79 -23.29
CA VAL A 266 -6.38 9.19 -21.96
C VAL A 266 -7.69 8.55 -21.52
N LYS A 267 -8.83 9.23 -21.72
CA LYS A 267 -10.14 8.66 -21.39
C LYS A 267 -10.46 7.40 -22.18
N ARG A 268 -10.08 7.36 -23.47
CA ARG A 268 -10.26 6.15 -24.28
C ARG A 268 -9.35 5.01 -23.82
N ALA A 269 -8.12 5.32 -23.42
CA ALA A 269 -7.19 4.33 -22.86
C ALA A 269 -7.73 3.74 -21.54
N ASP A 270 -8.29 4.57 -20.66
CA ASP A 270 -8.99 4.17 -19.43
C ASP A 270 -10.17 3.23 -19.75
N ILE A 271 -11.09 3.67 -20.62
CA ILE A 271 -12.24 2.87 -21.08
C ILE A 271 -11.78 1.53 -21.65
N ARG A 272 -10.76 1.53 -22.51
CA ARG A 272 -10.21 0.30 -23.11
C ARG A 272 -9.69 -0.66 -22.06
N HIS A 273 -8.98 -0.16 -21.04
CA HIS A 273 -8.49 -1.01 -19.96
C HIS A 273 -9.65 -1.60 -19.15
N ASN A 274 -10.66 -0.78 -18.83
CA ASN A 274 -11.85 -1.20 -18.09
C ASN A 274 -12.69 -2.24 -18.85
N LEU A 275 -12.72 -2.15 -20.19
CA LEU A 275 -13.35 -3.14 -21.08
C LEU A 275 -12.47 -4.35 -21.43
N SER A 276 -11.28 -4.48 -20.85
CA SER A 276 -10.42 -5.64 -21.11
C SER A 276 -11.05 -6.94 -20.59
N ALA A 277 -10.82 -8.05 -21.29
CA ALA A 277 -11.36 -9.37 -20.93
C ALA A 277 -11.03 -9.74 -19.47
N ALA A 278 -9.81 -9.45 -19.02
CA ALA A 278 -9.38 -9.72 -17.66
C ALA A 278 -10.17 -8.93 -16.59
N ARG A 279 -10.65 -7.71 -16.90
CA ARG A 279 -11.49 -6.93 -15.99
C ARG A 279 -12.95 -7.32 -16.05
N LEU A 280 -13.48 -7.52 -17.27
CA LEU A 280 -14.88 -7.95 -17.45
C LEU A 280 -15.15 -9.33 -16.84
N ALA A 281 -14.20 -10.26 -16.91
CA ALA A 281 -14.35 -11.61 -16.34
C ALA A 281 -14.54 -11.65 -14.81
N ARG A 282 -14.45 -10.50 -14.12
CA ARG A 282 -14.63 -10.37 -12.66
C ARG A 282 -15.99 -9.81 -12.27
N LEU A 283 -16.75 -9.36 -13.25
CA LEU A 283 -18.08 -8.82 -13.08
C LEU A 283 -19.09 -9.89 -13.45
N ASP A 284 -20.23 -9.89 -12.78
CA ASP A 284 -21.37 -10.66 -13.25
C ASP A 284 -21.89 -10.12 -14.59
N GLU A 285 -22.76 -10.89 -15.25
CA GLU A 285 -23.26 -10.56 -16.59
C GLU A 285 -24.00 -9.23 -16.65
N SER A 286 -24.79 -8.90 -15.61
CA SER A 286 -25.54 -7.64 -15.52
C SER A 286 -24.60 -6.44 -15.43
N ALA A 287 -23.58 -6.53 -14.56
CA ALA A 287 -22.55 -5.51 -14.40
C ALA A 287 -21.68 -5.36 -15.65
N GLN A 288 -21.33 -6.46 -16.33
CA GLN A 288 -20.61 -6.38 -17.60
C GLN A 288 -21.42 -5.60 -18.66
N GLU A 289 -22.71 -5.91 -18.78
CA GLU A 289 -23.57 -5.25 -19.75
C GLU A 289 -23.79 -3.76 -19.41
N ALA A 290 -23.98 -3.43 -18.13
CA ALA A 290 -24.08 -2.04 -17.68
C ALA A 290 -22.81 -1.24 -18.00
N VAL A 291 -21.62 -1.81 -17.74
CA VAL A 291 -20.33 -1.19 -18.07
C VAL A 291 -20.16 -1.00 -19.58
N ARG A 292 -20.55 -1.99 -20.39
CA ARG A 292 -20.51 -1.89 -21.86
C ARG A 292 -21.41 -0.76 -22.37
N ARG A 293 -22.66 -0.68 -21.91
CA ARG A 293 -23.59 0.38 -22.31
C ARG A 293 -23.06 1.76 -21.94
N ARG A 294 -22.61 1.94 -20.68
CA ARG A 294 -22.05 3.20 -20.20
C ARG A 294 -20.87 3.68 -21.05
N TYR A 295 -19.93 2.77 -21.35
CA TYR A 295 -18.76 3.15 -22.15
C TYR A 295 -19.02 3.25 -23.64
N ALA A 296 -20.03 2.56 -24.18
CA ALA A 296 -20.48 2.78 -25.56
C ALA A 296 -21.03 4.21 -25.73
N TYR A 297 -21.82 4.69 -24.77
CA TYR A 297 -22.28 6.09 -24.73
C TYR A 297 -21.10 7.07 -24.70
N ALA A 298 -20.16 6.87 -23.78
CA ALA A 298 -18.98 7.73 -23.66
C ALA A 298 -18.16 7.76 -24.96
N LEU A 299 -17.83 6.59 -25.54
CA LEU A 299 -17.06 6.52 -26.78
C LEU A 299 -17.76 7.24 -27.94
N ALA A 300 -19.08 7.14 -28.06
CA ALA A 300 -19.84 7.85 -29.08
C ALA A 300 -19.82 9.38 -28.91
N LEU A 301 -19.71 9.89 -27.68
CA LEU A 301 -19.51 11.32 -27.42
C LEU A 301 -18.08 11.74 -27.77
N LEU A 302 -17.08 10.98 -27.31
CA LEU A 302 -15.67 11.26 -27.61
C LEU A 302 -15.38 11.22 -29.12
N ASP A 303 -16.05 10.31 -29.86
CA ASP A 303 -15.95 10.22 -31.33
C ASP A 303 -16.53 11.44 -32.02
N ARG A 304 -17.62 12.00 -31.50
CA ARG A 304 -18.22 13.23 -32.02
C ARG A 304 -17.33 14.46 -31.78
N ALA A 305 -16.64 14.51 -30.64
CA ALA A 305 -15.78 15.63 -30.28
C ALA A 305 -14.42 15.64 -30.99
N ASN A 306 -13.77 14.48 -31.13
CA ASN A 306 -12.37 14.40 -31.58
C ASN A 306 -12.15 13.39 -32.73
N GLY A 307 -13.22 12.94 -33.37
CA GLY A 307 -13.15 11.86 -34.34
C GLY A 307 -12.85 10.50 -33.70
N PRO A 308 -12.79 9.43 -34.51
CA PRO A 308 -12.56 8.08 -34.01
C PRO A 308 -11.19 7.96 -33.33
N GLY A 309 -11.15 7.22 -32.23
CA GLY A 309 -9.91 6.93 -31.50
C GLY A 309 -8.90 6.09 -32.29
N PRO A 310 -7.67 5.93 -31.77
CA PRO A 310 -6.66 5.09 -32.42
C PRO A 310 -7.08 3.62 -32.43
N THR A 311 -6.58 2.88 -33.42
CA THR A 311 -6.71 1.43 -33.43
C THR A 311 -5.56 0.83 -32.61
N TRP A 312 -5.84 0.46 -31.36
CA TRP A 312 -4.88 -0.30 -30.57
C TRP A 312 -4.74 -1.72 -31.15
N VAL A 313 -3.56 -2.03 -31.67
CA VAL A 313 -3.24 -3.40 -32.10
C VAL A 313 -3.29 -4.30 -30.86
N VAL A 314 -4.19 -5.29 -30.88
CA VAL A 314 -4.18 -6.35 -29.88
C VAL A 314 -2.93 -7.17 -30.15
N ALA A 315 -1.92 -7.08 -29.28
CA ALA A 315 -0.83 -8.05 -29.31
C ALA A 315 -1.47 -9.44 -29.18
N GLY A 316 -1.33 -10.26 -30.22
CA GLY A 316 -1.79 -11.64 -30.19
C GLY A 316 -1.17 -12.39 -29.00
N PRO A 317 -1.74 -13.52 -28.58
CA PRO A 317 -1.14 -14.33 -27.52
C PRO A 317 0.33 -14.58 -27.86
N VAL A 318 1.22 -14.24 -26.91
CA VAL A 318 2.64 -14.58 -27.01
C VAL A 318 2.70 -16.09 -27.26
N PRO A 319 3.28 -16.56 -28.38
CA PRO A 319 3.36 -17.98 -28.65
C PRO A 319 4.13 -18.62 -27.49
N THR A 320 3.48 -19.56 -26.83
CA THR A 320 4.10 -20.39 -25.80
C THR A 320 5.32 -21.02 -26.45
N PRO A 321 6.53 -20.94 -25.85
CA PRO A 321 7.68 -21.65 -26.40
C PRO A 321 7.28 -23.12 -26.48
N SER A 322 7.18 -23.62 -27.70
CA SER A 322 6.91 -25.03 -27.96
C SER A 322 8.02 -25.82 -27.29
N ALA A 323 7.63 -26.82 -26.51
CA ALA A 323 8.56 -27.74 -25.89
C ALA A 323 9.43 -28.37 -26.99
N GLU A 324 10.66 -27.86 -27.15
CA GLU A 324 11.68 -28.50 -27.95
C GLU A 324 12.07 -29.79 -27.24
N THR A 325 11.42 -30.86 -27.69
CA THR A 325 11.93 -32.20 -27.92
C THR A 325 13.40 -32.38 -27.54
N THR A 326 13.61 -33.06 -26.42
CA THR A 326 14.89 -33.68 -26.08
C THR A 326 15.31 -34.65 -27.19
N PRO A 327 16.50 -34.52 -27.81
CA PRO A 327 17.03 -35.54 -28.68
C PRO A 327 17.52 -36.72 -27.84
N ASN A 328 17.05 -37.89 -28.23
CA ASN A 328 17.38 -39.19 -27.69
C ASN A 328 18.89 -39.51 -27.86
N ALA A 329 19.43 -40.23 -26.88
CA ALA A 329 20.81 -40.66 -26.80
C ALA A 329 21.20 -41.65 -27.91
N ALA A 330 22.39 -41.48 -28.48
CA ALA A 330 23.13 -42.56 -29.11
C ALA A 330 24.66 -42.28 -29.11
N SER A 331 25.37 -43.12 -28.34
CA SER A 331 26.72 -43.68 -28.55
C SER A 331 27.97 -42.77 -28.56
N ASP A 332 28.76 -42.96 -27.49
CA ASP A 332 30.22 -42.85 -27.36
C ASP A 332 31.00 -43.65 -28.45
N PRO A 333 32.30 -43.39 -28.75
CA PRO A 333 33.36 -43.39 -27.71
C PRO A 333 34.61 -42.48 -27.90
N THR A 334 35.45 -42.47 -26.85
CA THR A 334 36.87 -42.02 -26.71
C THR A 334 37.07 -40.52 -26.44
N SER A 335 37.92 -40.04 -25.53
CA SER A 335 39.07 -40.58 -24.80
C SER A 335 39.40 -39.71 -23.56
N ASP A 336 39.74 -40.38 -22.47
CA ASP A 336 40.85 -40.16 -21.50
C ASP A 336 41.29 -38.77 -20.99
N ALA A 337 41.72 -38.80 -19.72
CA ALA A 337 42.47 -37.80 -18.93
C ALA A 337 41.69 -36.58 -18.38
N ASP A 338 41.27 -36.66 -17.12
CA ASP A 338 42.09 -36.23 -15.97
C ASP A 338 41.20 -35.80 -14.78
N ARG A 339 41.38 -36.44 -13.62
CA ARG A 339 40.62 -36.17 -12.39
C ARG A 339 41.55 -36.24 -11.18
N PRO A 340 41.53 -35.24 -10.28
CA PRO A 340 42.00 -35.42 -8.92
C PRO A 340 40.83 -35.71 -7.93
N PRO A 341 41.14 -36.30 -6.75
CA PRO A 341 40.28 -37.30 -6.13
C PRO A 341 39.26 -36.75 -5.12
N ARG A 342 38.23 -37.58 -4.89
CA ARG A 342 37.21 -37.45 -3.84
C ARG A 342 37.79 -37.81 -2.46
N SER A 343 37.39 -37.06 -1.43
CA SER A 343 37.44 -37.50 -0.04
C SER A 343 36.10 -38.15 0.38
N VAL A 344 36.26 -39.13 1.28
CA VAL A 344 35.35 -40.14 1.82
C VAL A 344 34.36 -39.49 2.83
N GLY A 345 33.04 -39.80 2.84
CA GLY A 345 32.36 -40.82 3.68
C GLY A 345 32.66 -40.68 5.19
N VAL A 346 31.76 -40.69 6.18
CA VAL A 346 30.49 -41.39 6.47
C VAL A 346 29.87 -40.74 7.78
N PRO A 347 28.86 -41.29 8.52
CA PRO A 347 27.42 -40.99 8.50
C PRO A 347 26.78 -40.35 9.78
N ARG A 348 25.47 -40.07 9.63
CA ARG A 348 24.37 -39.90 10.62
C ARG A 348 24.55 -40.57 12.00
N GLN A 349 24.06 -39.90 13.04
CA GLN A 349 23.34 -40.52 14.16
C GLN A 349 22.13 -39.69 14.58
N SER A 350 20.95 -40.29 14.45
CA SER A 350 19.71 -39.97 15.15
C SER A 350 19.61 -40.86 16.39
N ARG A 351 19.32 -40.29 17.56
CA ARG A 351 18.87 -41.04 18.73
C ARG A 351 17.47 -40.57 19.11
N GLY A 352 16.53 -41.51 19.10
CA GLY A 352 15.27 -41.42 19.83
C GLY A 352 15.41 -42.07 21.21
N GLU A 353 14.25 -42.24 21.87
CA GLU A 353 13.99 -42.71 23.25
C GLU A 353 13.99 -41.56 24.28
N ALA A 354 13.00 -41.39 25.16
CA ALA A 354 11.78 -42.12 25.46
C ALA A 354 10.81 -41.24 26.28
N GLU A 355 9.50 -41.47 26.13
CA GLU A 355 8.46 -41.23 27.14
C GLU A 355 8.67 -42.15 28.37
N PRO A 356 8.02 -41.99 29.57
CA PRO A 356 6.56 -41.78 29.70
C PRO A 356 6.04 -41.04 30.95
N GLY A 357 4.72 -40.78 30.95
CA GLY A 357 3.90 -41.11 32.12
C GLY A 357 3.02 -40.02 32.74
N GLY A 358 1.73 -40.37 32.88
CA GLY A 358 0.86 -39.92 33.97
C GLY A 358 -0.22 -38.91 33.56
N THR A 359 -1.45 -39.34 33.26
CA THR A 359 -2.61 -39.42 34.19
C THR A 359 -3.00 -38.06 34.78
N ASN A 360 -4.25 -37.58 34.81
CA ASN A 360 -5.53 -38.27 35.00
C ASN A 360 -6.70 -37.26 34.81
N SER A 361 -7.92 -37.82 34.66
CA SER A 361 -9.24 -37.33 35.13
C SER A 361 -9.71 -35.94 34.70
N GLY A 362 -10.84 -35.79 33.99
CA GLY A 362 -12.22 -35.99 34.50
C GLY A 362 -12.78 -34.59 34.81
N GLU A 363 -14.02 -34.18 34.55
CA GLU A 363 -15.30 -34.78 34.22
C GLU A 363 -16.16 -33.69 33.54
N ALA A 364 -17.21 -34.13 32.83
CA ALA A 364 -18.59 -33.59 32.74
C ALA A 364 -18.85 -32.06 32.87
N ASN A 365 -19.73 -31.42 32.10
CA ASN A 365 -21.07 -31.89 31.74
C ASN A 365 -21.74 -30.95 30.70
N SER A 366 -22.53 -31.58 29.82
CA SER A 366 -23.84 -31.19 29.25
C SER A 366 -24.28 -29.73 28.99
N GLY A 367 -24.85 -29.55 27.78
CA GLY A 367 -26.06 -28.76 27.49
C GLY A 367 -25.82 -27.26 27.29
N GLU A 368 -26.31 -26.57 26.25
CA GLU A 368 -27.50 -26.77 25.43
C GLU A 368 -27.26 -26.24 24.00
N ALA A 369 -28.00 -26.81 23.06
CA ALA A 369 -28.04 -26.43 21.66
C ALA A 369 -29.36 -25.71 21.37
N GLU A 370 -29.26 -24.46 20.93
CA GLU A 370 -30.23 -23.68 20.14
C GLU A 370 -29.38 -22.59 19.46
N GLY A 371 -29.51 -22.16 18.22
CA GLY A 371 -30.28 -22.53 17.04
C GLY A 371 -29.67 -21.72 15.87
N ALA A 372 -29.81 -22.22 14.65
CA ALA A 372 -29.19 -21.68 13.44
C ALA A 372 -29.86 -20.40 12.91
N ALA A 373 -29.05 -19.50 12.32
CA ALA A 373 -29.32 -18.56 11.21
C ALA A 373 -28.05 -17.69 11.07
N ASP A 374 -27.13 -17.90 10.13
CA ASP A 374 -27.22 -17.63 8.69
C ASP A 374 -27.85 -16.27 8.34
N SER A 375 -27.00 -15.26 8.09
CA SER A 375 -27.16 -14.29 7.01
C SER A 375 -25.99 -13.31 6.98
N ASP A 376 -25.28 -13.32 5.86
CA ASP A 376 -24.58 -12.18 5.25
C ASP A 376 -25.33 -10.86 5.42
N GLU A 377 -24.63 -9.78 5.78
CA GLU A 377 -24.88 -8.44 5.22
C GLU A 377 -23.71 -7.49 5.51
N ALA A 378 -22.67 -7.59 4.68
CA ALA A 378 -21.76 -6.48 4.41
C ALA A 378 -22.14 -5.92 3.03
N ALA A 379 -23.14 -5.05 3.00
CA ALA A 379 -23.50 -4.26 1.84
C ALA A 379 -23.48 -2.78 2.22
N SER A 380 -22.44 -2.07 1.79
CA SER A 380 -22.46 -0.62 1.73
C SER A 380 -21.75 -0.15 0.46
N VAL A 381 -22.45 0.73 -0.24
CA VAL A 381 -22.07 1.55 -1.40
C VAL A 381 -22.16 0.89 -2.78
N ILE A 382 -23.41 0.69 -3.22
CA ILE A 382 -23.81 0.88 -4.62
C ILE A 382 -24.04 2.39 -4.82
N PRO A 383 -23.44 3.08 -5.80
CA PRO A 383 -23.92 4.40 -6.20
C PRO A 383 -25.21 4.24 -7.01
N GLU A 384 -26.23 5.00 -6.59
CA GLU A 384 -27.60 5.09 -7.09
C GLU A 384 -27.75 5.05 -8.63
N SER A 385 -28.65 4.12 -9.04
CA SER A 385 -29.73 4.24 -10.03
C SER A 385 -29.54 5.10 -11.29
N ALA A 386 -29.58 4.41 -12.43
CA ALA A 386 -29.99 4.98 -13.72
C ALA A 386 -31.46 5.44 -13.68
N PRO A 387 -31.85 6.50 -14.41
CA PRO A 387 -33.26 6.85 -14.57
C PRO A 387 -33.95 5.87 -15.53
N GLU A 388 -35.15 5.43 -15.16
CA GLU A 388 -36.09 4.76 -16.05
C GLU A 388 -36.78 5.78 -17.00
N ALA A 389 -36.98 5.32 -18.24
CA ALA A 389 -37.73 5.87 -19.38
C ALA A 389 -37.06 6.98 -20.22
#